data_AF-A0A2V9JHQ8-F1
#
_entry.id   AF-A0A2V9JHQ8-F1
#
_cell.length_a   1.000
_cell.length_b   1.000
_cell.length_c   1.000
_cell.angle_alpha   90.00
_cell.angle_beta   90.00
_cell.angle_gamma   90.00
#
_symmetry.space_group_name_H-M   'P 1'
#
loop_
_entity.id
_entity.type
_entity.pdbx_description
1 polymer ?
#
loop_
_entity_poly.entity_id
_entity_poly.type
_entity_poly.pdbx_seq_one_letter_code
_entity_poly.pdbx_strand_id
1 'polypeptide(L)'
;MDNASLIFDSLTNYGSINALIGKQEDIFLDFKESRASNGAMRDDDQTHFSKAASGFAHQQGGVLVWGVEARRNKDGVDEATTLKPILNIKRFLSDLNGYVKYSTEPVVDGIQNRLIYENDDEDSSKGFAVTFFPRSDFVHRAIGKKWSGFYKRYGDSFVPLSTGDIRDLFFRSLSPDLELRVVTQPNGTLRLSLYNKGRGVAKYPSVQFGLIPYGGGQWFDGEGGLNFKTGWLEQNREGT
;
A
#
# COMPACT_ATOMS: atom_id res chain seq x y z
N MET A 1 8.04 8.90 -4.18
CA MET A 1 7.49 7.83 -5.03
C MET A 1 7.80 6.52 -4.35
N ASP A 2 6.84 5.60 -4.36
CA ASP A 2 6.96 4.29 -3.71
C ASP A 2 7.67 3.30 -4.66
N ASN A 3 8.33 2.27 -4.13
CA ASN A 3 9.05 1.29 -4.97
C ASN A 3 8.08 0.56 -5.91
N ALA A 4 6.89 0.21 -5.42
CA ALA A 4 5.86 -0.44 -6.24
C ALA A 4 5.38 0.45 -7.39
N SER A 5 5.24 1.77 -7.17
CA SER A 5 4.84 2.70 -8.24
C SER A 5 5.93 2.81 -9.30
N LEU A 6 7.20 2.85 -8.90
CA LEU A 6 8.33 2.88 -9.86
C LEU A 6 8.38 1.61 -10.72
N ILE A 7 8.16 0.43 -10.13
CA ILE A 7 8.05 -0.82 -10.88
C ILE A 7 6.89 -0.73 -11.86
N PHE A 8 5.70 -0.34 -11.41
CA PHE A 8 4.54 -0.22 -12.27
C PHE A 8 4.78 0.75 -13.42
N ASP A 9 5.31 1.94 -13.17
CA ASP A 9 5.57 2.96 -14.18
C ASP A 9 6.66 2.56 -15.18
N SER A 10 7.57 1.65 -14.81
CA SER A 10 8.54 1.08 -15.74
C SER A 10 7.95 0.08 -16.73
N LEU A 11 6.83 -0.58 -16.39
CA LEU A 11 6.19 -1.63 -17.21
C LEU A 11 5.17 -1.03 -18.17
N THR A 12 5.63 -0.47 -19.29
CA THR A 12 4.78 0.29 -20.24
C THR A 12 4.61 -0.37 -21.60
N ASN A 13 5.50 -1.29 -21.97
CA ASN A 13 5.54 -1.91 -23.30
C ASN A 13 6.02 -3.37 -23.22
N TYR A 14 5.93 -4.09 -24.33
CA TYR A 14 6.33 -5.49 -24.42
C TYR A 14 7.81 -5.69 -24.06
N GLY A 15 8.68 -4.78 -24.50
CA GLY A 15 10.11 -4.82 -24.17
C GLY A 15 10.37 -4.84 -22.66
N SER A 16 9.63 -4.03 -21.90
CA SER A 16 9.71 -3.98 -20.43
C SER A 16 9.23 -5.25 -19.75
N ILE A 17 8.21 -5.93 -20.32
CA ILE A 17 7.75 -7.24 -19.83
C ILE A 17 8.77 -8.33 -20.17
N ASN A 18 9.32 -8.33 -21.39
CA ASN A 18 10.33 -9.29 -21.79
C ASN A 18 11.61 -9.18 -20.97
N ALA A 19 11.98 -7.97 -20.52
CA ALA A 19 13.10 -7.74 -19.62
C ALA A 19 12.90 -8.32 -18.20
N LEU A 20 11.68 -8.76 -17.84
CA LEU A 20 11.42 -9.42 -16.56
C LEU A 20 11.84 -10.89 -16.55
N ILE A 21 12.12 -11.49 -17.71
CA ILE A 21 12.63 -12.87 -17.76
C ILE A 21 13.96 -12.96 -17.00
N GLY A 22 14.05 -13.91 -16.08
CA GLY A 22 15.18 -14.05 -15.15
C GLY A 22 15.07 -13.22 -13.88
N LYS A 23 14.02 -12.40 -13.74
CA LYS A 23 13.79 -11.61 -12.52
C LYS A 23 13.07 -12.46 -11.47
N GLN A 24 13.59 -12.43 -10.26
CA GLN A 24 13.00 -13.08 -9.09
C GLN A 24 11.79 -12.29 -8.59
N GLU A 25 10.78 -13.01 -8.10
CA GLU A 25 9.71 -12.42 -7.30
C GLU A 25 10.28 -11.87 -5.99
N ASP A 26 9.69 -10.77 -5.53
CA ASP A 26 10.09 -10.12 -4.30
C ASP A 26 8.88 -9.58 -3.53
N ILE A 27 9.14 -8.69 -2.57
CA ILE A 27 8.11 -8.08 -1.73
C ILE A 27 7.20 -7.10 -2.48
N PHE A 28 7.61 -6.63 -3.67
CA PHE A 28 6.89 -5.67 -4.50
C PHE A 28 6.42 -6.25 -5.84
N LEU A 29 6.94 -7.40 -6.28
CA LEU A 29 6.67 -7.97 -7.60
C LEU A 29 6.28 -9.46 -7.52
N ASP A 30 5.17 -9.80 -8.16
CA ASP A 30 4.63 -11.17 -8.27
C ASP A 30 4.27 -11.46 -9.73
N PHE A 31 4.42 -12.71 -10.17
CA PHE A 31 4.09 -13.16 -11.52
C PHE A 31 3.02 -14.24 -11.46
N LYS A 32 2.02 -14.18 -12.36
CA LYS A 32 1.03 -15.25 -12.49
C LYS A 32 0.72 -15.54 -13.95
N GLU A 33 0.72 -16.82 -14.28
CA GLU A 33 0.15 -17.32 -15.54
C GLU A 33 -1.38 -17.34 -15.40
N SER A 34 -2.10 -16.70 -16.32
CA SER A 34 -3.54 -16.95 -16.47
C SER A 34 -3.75 -18.06 -17.48
N ARG A 35 -4.52 -19.08 -17.07
CA ARG A 35 -4.89 -20.21 -17.93
C ARG A 35 -6.20 -19.99 -18.67
N ALA A 36 -6.60 -18.73 -18.85
CA ALA A 36 -7.82 -18.35 -19.56
C ALA A 36 -7.63 -18.54 -21.08
N SER A 37 -8.36 -19.49 -21.66
CA SER A 37 -8.31 -19.73 -23.11
C SER A 37 -9.11 -18.71 -23.93
N ASN A 38 -10.07 -18.01 -23.31
CA ASN A 38 -10.96 -17.05 -23.96
C ASN A 38 -10.82 -15.62 -23.41
N GLY A 39 -9.81 -15.38 -22.58
CA GLY A 39 -9.58 -14.11 -21.87
C GLY A 39 -10.53 -13.82 -20.72
N ALA A 40 -11.41 -14.74 -20.34
CA ALA A 40 -12.25 -14.58 -19.16
C ALA A 40 -11.45 -14.89 -17.89
N MET A 41 -11.53 -14.00 -16.90
CA MET A 41 -10.87 -14.21 -15.61
C MET A 41 -11.43 -15.45 -14.92
N ARG A 42 -10.55 -16.41 -14.56
CA ARG A 42 -10.94 -17.66 -13.92
C ARG A 42 -10.98 -17.53 -12.39
N ASP A 43 -11.50 -18.54 -11.72
CA ASP A 43 -11.58 -18.56 -10.25
C ASP A 43 -10.19 -18.55 -9.57
N ASP A 44 -9.17 -19.13 -10.21
CA ASP A 44 -7.77 -19.06 -9.78
C ASP A 44 -7.17 -17.67 -9.98
N ASP A 45 -7.46 -17.02 -11.11
CA ASP A 45 -7.06 -15.62 -11.34
C ASP A 45 -7.69 -14.70 -10.29
N GLN A 46 -8.99 -14.85 -10.02
CA GLN A 46 -9.71 -14.12 -8.95
C GLN A 46 -9.05 -14.36 -7.60
N THR A 47 -8.61 -15.60 -7.35
CA THR A 47 -7.93 -15.96 -6.11
C THR A 47 -6.59 -15.26 -5.94
N HIS A 48 -5.76 -15.24 -6.99
CA HIS A 48 -4.51 -14.53 -6.97
C HIS A 48 -4.72 -13.02 -6.81
N PHE A 49 -5.68 -12.44 -7.54
CA PHE A 49 -6.00 -11.02 -7.46
C PHE A 49 -6.41 -10.61 -6.04
N SER A 50 -7.36 -11.31 -5.42
CA SER A 50 -7.85 -10.97 -4.07
C SER A 50 -6.77 -11.14 -3.00
N LYS A 51 -5.92 -12.16 -3.10
CA LYS A 51 -4.77 -12.32 -2.19
C LYS A 51 -3.73 -11.23 -2.39
N ALA A 52 -3.41 -10.87 -3.63
CA ALA A 52 -2.47 -9.79 -3.93
C ALA A 52 -3.00 -8.44 -3.43
N ALA A 53 -4.28 -8.15 -3.66
CA ALA A 53 -4.94 -6.96 -3.15
C ALA A 53 -4.83 -6.84 -1.63
N SER A 54 -5.18 -7.89 -0.87
CA SER A 54 -5.02 -7.89 0.58
C SER A 54 -3.55 -7.82 1.01
N GLY A 55 -2.70 -8.65 0.40
CA GLY A 55 -1.31 -8.84 0.80
C GLY A 55 -0.41 -7.63 0.57
N PHE A 56 -0.52 -7.00 -0.59
CA PHE A 56 0.25 -5.81 -0.94
C PHE A 56 -0.28 -4.56 -0.24
N ALA A 57 -1.61 -4.43 -0.06
CA ALA A 57 -2.19 -3.30 0.63
C ALA A 57 -1.71 -3.20 2.08
N HIS A 58 -1.51 -4.33 2.78
CA HIS A 58 -0.99 -4.34 4.16
C HIS A 58 0.51 -3.98 4.27
N GLN A 59 1.23 -3.85 3.15
CA GLN A 59 2.66 -3.54 3.11
C GLN A 59 2.96 -2.18 2.49
N GLN A 60 3.82 -2.13 1.47
CA GLN A 60 4.24 -0.93 0.74
C GLN A 60 3.67 -0.98 -0.69
N GLY A 61 2.52 -1.62 -0.87
CA GLY A 61 1.98 -1.89 -2.19
C GLY A 61 2.78 -2.95 -2.95
N GLY A 62 2.42 -3.15 -4.21
CA GLY A 62 3.10 -4.10 -5.09
C GLY A 62 2.46 -4.18 -6.48
N VAL A 63 3.09 -4.98 -7.32
CA VAL A 63 2.77 -5.16 -8.74
C VAL A 63 2.61 -6.64 -9.01
N LEU A 64 1.50 -6.99 -9.64
CA LEU A 64 1.24 -8.33 -10.15
C LEU A 64 1.24 -8.29 -11.68
N VAL A 65 2.11 -9.07 -12.29
CA VAL A 65 2.21 -9.21 -13.74
C VAL A 65 1.54 -10.51 -14.17
N TRP A 66 0.51 -10.36 -15.01
CA TRP A 66 -0.28 -11.47 -15.55
C TRP A 66 0.24 -11.90 -16.92
N GLY A 67 0.25 -13.21 -17.15
CA GLY A 67 0.76 -13.80 -18.39
C GLY A 67 2.26 -14.09 -18.34
N VAL A 68 2.82 -14.28 -17.14
CA VAL A 68 4.22 -14.68 -16.97
C VAL A 68 4.26 -15.92 -16.09
N GLU A 69 4.92 -16.97 -16.58
CA GLU A 69 5.19 -18.17 -15.81
C GLU A 69 6.42 -17.94 -14.93
N ALA A 70 6.27 -18.16 -13.62
CA ALA A 70 7.38 -18.19 -12.68
C ALA A 70 7.62 -19.61 -12.18
N ARG A 71 8.89 -19.96 -11.95
CA ARG A 71 9.30 -21.25 -11.38
C ARG A 71 10.43 -21.04 -10.39
N ARG A 72 10.49 -21.90 -9.37
CA ARG A 72 11.59 -21.92 -8.41
C ARG A 72 12.93 -22.12 -9.09
N ASN A 73 13.85 -21.20 -8.84
CA ASN A 73 15.24 -21.32 -9.24
C ASN A 73 16.05 -22.18 -8.25
N LYS A 74 17.38 -22.25 -8.45
CA LYS A 74 18.29 -23.06 -7.62
C LYS A 74 18.35 -22.60 -6.17
N ASP A 75 18.04 -21.33 -5.91
CA ASP A 75 18.04 -20.71 -4.58
C ASP A 75 16.66 -20.83 -3.89
N GLY A 76 15.69 -21.46 -4.57
CA GLY A 76 14.36 -21.73 -4.03
C GLY A 76 13.35 -20.59 -4.17
N VAL A 77 13.72 -19.50 -4.87
CA VAL A 77 12.87 -18.32 -5.11
C VAL A 77 12.20 -18.44 -6.47
N ASP A 78 10.91 -18.08 -6.57
CA ASP A 78 10.21 -18.05 -7.84
C ASP A 78 10.76 -16.95 -8.77
N GLU A 79 11.14 -17.34 -9.99
CA GLU A 79 11.75 -16.48 -11.00
C GLU A 79 10.95 -16.56 -12.30
N ALA A 80 10.76 -15.43 -12.98
CA ALA A 80 10.06 -15.40 -14.27
C ALA A 80 10.84 -16.16 -15.34
N THR A 81 10.27 -17.26 -15.84
CA THR A 81 10.95 -18.13 -16.82
C THR A 81 10.41 -17.97 -18.23
N THR A 82 9.10 -17.78 -18.38
CA THR A 82 8.45 -17.85 -19.70
C THR A 82 7.35 -16.80 -19.81
N LEU A 83 7.32 -16.08 -20.93
CA LEU A 83 6.16 -15.26 -21.29
C LEU A 83 5.01 -16.17 -21.76
N LYS A 84 3.82 -15.95 -21.21
CA LYS A 84 2.57 -16.65 -21.52
C LYS A 84 1.46 -15.63 -21.82
N PRO A 85 1.49 -14.97 -22.99
CA PRO A 85 0.50 -13.96 -23.35
C PRO A 85 -0.93 -14.52 -23.24
N ILE A 86 -1.80 -13.76 -22.61
CA ILE A 86 -3.21 -14.08 -22.39
C ILE A 86 -3.98 -13.79 -23.68
N LEU A 87 -4.79 -14.75 -24.11
CA LEU A 87 -5.69 -14.59 -25.24
C LEU A 87 -6.86 -13.66 -24.89
N ASN A 88 -7.32 -12.86 -25.85
CA ASN A 88 -8.37 -11.85 -25.66
C ASN A 88 -8.09 -10.90 -24.48
N ILE A 89 -6.89 -10.33 -24.43
CA ILE A 89 -6.40 -9.56 -23.28
C ILE A 89 -7.29 -8.37 -22.92
N LYS A 90 -7.95 -7.73 -23.89
CA LYS A 90 -8.93 -6.64 -23.64
C LYS A 90 -10.09 -7.09 -22.75
N ARG A 91 -10.58 -8.32 -22.96
CA ARG A 91 -11.63 -8.92 -22.13
C ARG A 91 -11.09 -9.19 -20.73
N PHE A 92 -9.89 -9.76 -20.62
CA PHE A 92 -9.26 -10.03 -19.32
C PHE A 92 -9.08 -8.76 -18.49
N LEU A 93 -8.64 -7.67 -19.13
CA LEU A 93 -8.52 -6.35 -18.50
C LEU A 93 -9.89 -5.81 -18.03
N SER A 94 -10.93 -5.96 -18.85
CA SER A 94 -12.30 -5.57 -18.47
C SER A 94 -12.78 -6.35 -17.25
N ASP A 95 -12.51 -7.65 -17.20
CA ASP A 95 -12.86 -8.51 -16.06
C ASP A 95 -12.07 -8.10 -14.81
N LEU A 96 -10.76 -7.83 -14.91
CA LEU A 96 -9.94 -7.31 -13.82
C LEU A 96 -10.52 -6.03 -13.22
N ASN A 97 -10.83 -5.05 -14.07
CA ASN A 97 -11.42 -3.77 -13.65
C ASN A 97 -12.78 -3.96 -12.97
N GLY A 98 -13.62 -4.85 -13.51
CA GLY A 98 -14.91 -5.20 -12.91
C GLY A 98 -14.78 -5.94 -11.57
N TYR A 99 -13.70 -6.70 -11.38
CA TYR A 99 -13.46 -7.52 -10.20
C TYR A 99 -12.88 -6.76 -9.00
N VAL A 100 -12.25 -5.60 -9.21
CA VAL A 100 -11.67 -4.75 -8.14
C VAL A 100 -12.61 -4.60 -6.94
N LYS A 101 -13.88 -4.23 -7.18
CA LYS A 101 -14.91 -4.02 -6.14
C LYS A 101 -15.33 -5.28 -5.37
N TYR A 102 -15.00 -6.47 -5.86
CA TYR A 102 -15.34 -7.74 -5.23
C TYR A 102 -14.12 -8.46 -4.65
N SER A 103 -12.93 -7.90 -4.84
CA SER A 103 -11.67 -8.54 -4.44
C SER A 103 -11.43 -8.52 -2.93
N THR A 104 -11.86 -7.45 -2.26
CA THR A 104 -11.52 -7.17 -0.86
C THR A 104 -12.66 -6.48 -0.11
N GLU A 105 -12.68 -6.64 1.21
CA GLU A 105 -13.58 -5.96 2.13
C GLU A 105 -12.76 -5.32 3.29
N PRO A 106 -12.77 -3.98 3.44
CA PRO A 106 -13.25 -2.99 2.46
C PRO A 106 -12.44 -3.07 1.16
N VAL A 107 -12.94 -2.44 0.09
CA VAL A 107 -12.23 -2.40 -1.20
C VAL A 107 -10.92 -1.62 -1.04
N VAL A 108 -9.84 -2.09 -1.65
CA VAL A 108 -8.58 -1.34 -1.76
C VAL A 108 -8.75 -0.25 -2.82
N ASP A 109 -8.73 1.01 -2.39
CA ASP A 109 -8.81 2.16 -3.29
C ASP A 109 -7.52 2.36 -4.07
N GLY A 110 -7.63 2.77 -5.34
CA GLY A 110 -6.47 3.14 -6.16
C GLY A 110 -5.75 1.98 -6.86
N ILE A 111 -6.34 0.77 -6.89
CA ILE A 111 -5.86 -0.32 -7.76
C ILE A 111 -5.91 0.13 -9.22
N GLN A 112 -4.83 -0.10 -9.97
CA GLN A 112 -4.74 0.22 -11.40
C GLN A 112 -4.39 -1.02 -12.21
N ASN A 113 -5.10 -1.24 -13.32
CA ASN A 113 -4.78 -2.31 -14.27
C ASN A 113 -4.33 -1.69 -15.59
N ARG A 114 -3.19 -2.15 -16.12
CA ARG A 114 -2.63 -1.72 -17.40
C ARG A 114 -2.57 -2.90 -18.36
N LEU A 115 -2.91 -2.63 -19.61
CA LEU A 115 -2.80 -3.54 -20.74
C LEU A 115 -1.46 -3.33 -21.45
N ILE A 116 -0.77 -4.42 -21.79
CA ILE A 116 0.43 -4.41 -22.62
C ILE A 116 0.26 -5.47 -23.71
N TYR A 117 0.31 -5.08 -24.98
CA TYR A 117 0.15 -6.03 -26.08
C TYR A 117 1.41 -6.86 -26.31
N GLU A 118 1.24 -8.07 -26.82
CA GLU A 118 2.37 -8.85 -27.33
C GLU A 118 3.02 -8.12 -28.51
N ASN A 119 4.34 -7.96 -28.48
CA ASN A 119 5.11 -7.21 -29.50
C ASN A 119 4.65 -5.76 -29.72
N ASP A 120 3.96 -5.16 -28.75
CA ASP A 120 3.38 -3.81 -28.87
C ASP A 120 2.39 -3.66 -30.05
N ASP A 121 1.78 -4.76 -30.48
CA ASP A 121 0.78 -4.79 -31.55
C ASP A 121 -0.64 -4.65 -30.98
N GLU A 122 -1.23 -3.45 -31.09
CA GLU A 122 -2.58 -3.17 -30.58
C GLU A 122 -3.71 -3.92 -31.31
N ASP A 123 -3.43 -4.40 -32.53
CA ASP A 123 -4.34 -5.23 -33.33
C ASP A 123 -4.28 -6.69 -32.89
N SER A 124 -3.25 -7.08 -32.13
CA SER A 124 -3.17 -8.39 -31.49
C SER A 124 -4.26 -8.56 -30.44
N SER A 125 -4.91 -9.72 -30.44
CA SER A 125 -5.84 -10.11 -29.38
C SER A 125 -5.12 -10.62 -28.13
N LYS A 126 -3.78 -10.68 -28.13
CA LYS A 126 -2.97 -11.27 -27.06
C LYS A 126 -2.10 -10.24 -26.36
N GLY A 127 -1.82 -10.48 -25.09
CA GLY A 127 -0.91 -9.62 -24.34
C GLY A 127 -0.80 -9.99 -22.87
N PHE A 128 -0.43 -9.01 -22.08
CA PHE A 128 -0.17 -9.10 -20.66
C PHE A 128 -1.01 -8.05 -19.95
N ALA A 129 -1.29 -8.29 -18.67
CA ALA A 129 -1.87 -7.28 -17.81
C ALA A 129 -0.93 -7.03 -16.64
N VAL A 130 -0.85 -5.79 -16.19
CA VAL A 130 -0.09 -5.40 -15.00
C VAL A 130 -1.06 -4.75 -14.04
N THR A 131 -1.15 -5.28 -12.83
CA THR A 131 -1.98 -4.73 -11.76
C THR A 131 -1.10 -4.10 -10.70
N PHE A 132 -1.30 -2.81 -10.44
CA PHE A 132 -0.71 -2.11 -9.31
C PHE A 132 -1.68 -2.11 -8.13
N PHE A 133 -1.18 -2.50 -6.97
CA PHE A 133 -1.87 -2.45 -5.69
C PHE A 133 -1.20 -1.42 -4.79
N PRO A 134 -1.89 -0.33 -4.41
CA PRO A 134 -1.31 0.65 -3.51
C PRO A 134 -1.25 0.11 -2.08
N ARG A 135 -0.34 0.67 -1.29
CA ARG A 135 -0.40 0.55 0.16
C ARG A 135 -1.70 1.15 0.70
N SER A 136 -2.27 0.51 1.71
CA SER A 136 -3.39 1.01 2.49
C SER A 136 -3.08 1.00 3.98
N ASP A 137 -3.68 1.94 4.71
CA ASP A 137 -3.65 1.97 6.17
C ASP A 137 -4.87 1.27 6.80
N PHE A 138 -5.75 0.70 5.99
CA PHE A 138 -6.87 -0.14 6.43
C PHE A 138 -6.52 -1.63 6.35
N VAL A 139 -7.28 -2.44 7.08
CA VAL A 139 -7.20 -3.89 7.03
C VAL A 139 -8.16 -4.41 5.97
N HIS A 140 -7.65 -5.06 4.93
CA HIS A 140 -8.40 -5.56 3.80
C HIS A 140 -8.51 -7.09 3.83
N ARG A 141 -9.73 -7.61 3.98
CA ARG A 141 -9.99 -9.06 3.86
C ARG A 141 -10.11 -9.43 2.39
N ALA A 142 -9.29 -10.35 1.90
CA ALA A 142 -9.45 -10.93 0.58
C ALA A 142 -10.75 -11.75 0.53
N ILE A 143 -11.54 -11.54 -0.53
CA ILE A 143 -12.82 -12.22 -0.77
C ILE A 143 -12.67 -13.16 -1.98
N GLY A 144 -13.07 -14.42 -1.78
CA GLY A 144 -13.19 -15.41 -2.83
C GLY A 144 -14.46 -16.25 -2.65
N LYS A 145 -14.83 -17.03 -3.67
CA LYS A 145 -16.10 -17.79 -3.66
C LYS A 145 -16.21 -18.83 -2.53
N LYS A 146 -15.09 -19.47 -2.18
CA LYS A 146 -15.03 -20.57 -1.18
C LYS A 146 -14.02 -20.32 -0.07
N TRP A 147 -13.35 -19.18 -0.10
CA TRP A 147 -12.28 -18.83 0.83
C TRP A 147 -12.33 -17.32 1.05
N SER A 148 -12.01 -16.88 2.25
CA SER A 148 -11.77 -15.47 2.54
C SER A 148 -10.79 -15.39 3.70
N GLY A 149 -9.98 -14.34 3.74
CA GLY A 149 -8.96 -14.22 4.78
C GLY A 149 -8.13 -12.96 4.62
N PHE A 150 -7.28 -12.71 5.61
CA PHE A 150 -6.33 -11.60 5.57
C PHE A 150 -4.96 -12.16 5.21
N TYR A 151 -4.27 -11.50 4.28
CA TYR A 151 -2.98 -11.97 3.78
C TYR A 151 -1.91 -10.89 3.94
N LYS A 152 -0.65 -11.30 4.05
CA LYS A 152 0.51 -10.43 3.84
C LYS A 152 1.47 -11.08 2.85
N ARG A 153 2.25 -10.27 2.15
CA ARG A 153 3.41 -10.77 1.40
C ARG A 153 4.49 -11.24 2.37
N TYR A 154 5.15 -12.35 2.10
CA TYR A 154 6.32 -12.79 2.85
C TYR A 154 7.30 -13.38 1.85
N GLY A 155 8.36 -12.63 1.57
CA GLY A 155 9.23 -12.92 0.43
C GLY A 155 8.43 -12.92 -0.88
N ASP A 156 8.37 -14.09 -1.51
CA ASP A 156 7.72 -14.36 -2.80
C ASP A 156 6.28 -14.91 -2.68
N SER A 157 5.72 -15.03 -1.47
CA SER A 157 4.41 -15.68 -1.29
C SER A 157 3.42 -14.87 -0.46
N PHE A 158 2.13 -15.11 -0.67
CA PHE A 158 1.06 -14.54 0.16
C PHE A 158 0.65 -15.53 1.24
N VAL A 159 0.94 -15.19 2.49
CA VAL A 159 0.65 -16.02 3.66
C VAL A 159 -0.54 -15.47 4.44
N PRO A 160 -1.41 -16.33 5.00
CA PRO A 160 -2.48 -15.88 5.87
C PRO A 160 -1.90 -15.21 7.11
N LEU A 161 -2.53 -14.13 7.55
CA LEU A 161 -2.18 -13.46 8.78
C LEU A 161 -2.57 -14.28 10.00
N SER A 162 -1.71 -14.28 11.01
CA SER A 162 -2.08 -14.78 12.33
C SER A 162 -3.07 -13.83 13.01
N THR A 163 -3.78 -14.31 14.03
CA THR A 163 -4.65 -13.45 14.85
C THR A 163 -3.90 -12.27 15.47
N GLY A 164 -2.63 -12.46 15.84
CA GLY A 164 -1.75 -11.40 16.33
C GLY A 164 -1.48 -10.34 15.27
N ASP A 165 -1.09 -10.75 14.06
CA ASP A 165 -0.85 -9.83 12.95
C ASP A 165 -2.11 -9.02 12.60
N ILE A 166 -3.28 -9.68 12.55
CA ILE A 166 -4.57 -9.01 12.28
C ILE A 166 -4.83 -7.96 13.35
N ARG A 167 -4.67 -8.32 14.63
CA ARG A 167 -4.83 -7.41 15.76
C ARG A 167 -3.92 -6.19 15.60
N ASP A 168 -2.64 -6.42 15.27
CA ASP A 168 -1.67 -5.34 15.08
C ASP A 168 -2.03 -4.43 13.90
N LEU A 169 -2.52 -4.98 12.78
CA LEU A 169 -3.00 -4.18 11.66
C LEU A 169 -4.22 -3.32 12.02
N PHE A 170 -5.18 -3.85 12.79
CA PHE A 170 -6.31 -3.06 13.28
C PHE A 170 -5.85 -1.93 14.20
N PHE A 171 -4.89 -2.19 15.09
CA PHE A 171 -4.34 -1.17 15.98
C PHE A 171 -3.36 -0.19 15.31
N ARG A 172 -2.74 -0.56 14.18
CA ARG A 172 -1.94 0.36 13.37
C ARG A 172 -2.78 1.54 12.89
N SER A 173 -4.03 1.27 12.48
CA SER A 173 -4.97 2.34 12.13
C SER A 173 -5.33 3.25 13.31
N LEU A 174 -5.13 2.76 14.54
CA LEU A 174 -5.36 3.46 15.81
C LEU A 174 -4.07 4.03 16.42
N SER A 175 -3.01 4.21 15.63
CA SER A 175 -1.82 4.94 16.07
C SER A 175 -2.02 6.45 15.86
N PRO A 176 -1.66 7.31 16.83
CA PRO A 176 -1.63 8.74 16.62
C PRO A 176 -0.52 9.11 15.62
N ASP A 177 -0.81 10.04 14.71
CA ASP A 177 0.16 10.62 13.78
C ASP A 177 0.13 12.14 13.97
N LEU A 178 1.11 12.68 14.68
CA LEU A 178 1.11 14.07 15.13
C LEU A 178 1.97 14.95 14.20
N GLU A 179 1.34 15.96 13.60
CA GLU A 179 1.99 17.02 12.87
C GLU A 179 2.06 18.29 13.73
N LEU A 180 3.26 18.85 13.91
CA LEU A 180 3.42 20.19 14.49
C LEU A 180 3.19 21.25 13.42
N ARG A 181 2.13 22.04 13.58
CA ARG A 181 1.84 23.20 12.73
C ARG A 181 2.21 24.49 13.47
N VAL A 182 2.96 25.36 12.79
CA VAL A 182 3.35 26.68 13.30
C VAL A 182 2.75 27.76 12.40
N VAL A 183 1.98 28.68 12.97
CA VAL A 183 1.33 29.77 12.23
C VAL A 183 1.64 31.11 12.88
N THR A 184 2.18 32.05 12.11
CA THR A 184 2.37 33.44 12.56
C THR A 184 1.03 34.17 12.52
N GLN A 185 0.65 34.80 13.63
CA GLN A 185 -0.56 35.61 13.72
C GLN A 185 -0.24 37.09 13.42
N PRO A 186 -1.23 37.88 12.95
CA PRO A 186 -1.04 39.30 12.60
C PRO A 186 -0.52 40.18 13.76
N ASN A 187 -0.72 39.75 15.00
CA ASN A 187 -0.24 40.41 16.21
C ASN A 187 1.23 40.07 16.56
N GLY A 188 1.95 39.36 15.69
CA GLY A 188 3.35 38.97 15.91
C GLY A 188 3.54 37.75 16.81
N THR A 189 2.47 37.07 17.23
CA THR A 189 2.56 35.83 18.02
C THR A 189 2.66 34.59 17.13
N LEU A 190 3.31 33.53 17.62
CA LEU A 190 3.32 32.21 16.98
C LEU A 190 2.28 31.31 17.63
N ARG A 191 1.39 30.72 16.81
CA ARG A 191 0.50 29.63 17.24
C ARG A 191 1.15 28.30 16.89
N LEU A 192 1.43 27.51 17.92
CA LEU A 192 1.89 26.14 17.82
C LEU A 192 0.68 25.22 18.04
N SER A 193 0.46 24.27 17.15
CA SER A 193 -0.64 23.30 17.28
C SER A 193 -0.15 21.92 16.90
N LEU A 194 -0.46 20.92 17.73
CA LEU A 194 -0.31 19.52 17.36
C LEU A 194 -1.61 19.04 16.70
N TYR A 195 -1.52 18.67 15.44
CA TYR A 195 -2.64 18.12 14.68
C TYR A 195 -2.45 16.62 14.54
N ASN A 196 -3.41 15.84 15.04
CA ASN A 196 -3.41 14.40 14.87
C ASN A 196 -4.07 14.02 13.54
N LYS A 197 -3.26 13.61 12.56
CA LYS A 197 -3.69 13.03 11.28
C LYS A 197 -4.13 11.57 11.43
N GLY A 198 -3.68 10.91 12.49
CA GLY A 198 -4.01 9.53 12.79
C GLY A 198 -5.38 9.38 13.46
N ARG A 199 -5.88 8.14 13.56
CA ARG A 199 -7.14 7.85 14.27
C ARG A 199 -6.93 7.45 15.72
N GLY A 200 -5.69 7.21 16.11
CA GLY A 200 -5.32 6.91 17.48
C GLY A 200 -5.37 8.13 18.37
N VAL A 201 -5.81 7.97 19.62
CA VAL A 201 -5.68 9.04 20.62
C VAL A 201 -4.23 9.14 21.07
N ALA A 202 -3.59 10.30 20.86
CA ALA A 202 -2.29 10.59 21.43
C ALA A 202 -2.43 10.78 22.96
N LYS A 203 -1.81 9.88 23.73
CA LYS A 203 -1.75 10.02 25.19
C LYS A 203 -0.47 10.75 25.57
N TYR A 204 -0.61 11.81 26.35
CA TYR A 204 0.49 12.69 26.79
C TYR A 204 1.28 13.37 25.65
N PRO A 205 0.63 13.93 24.61
CA PRO A 205 1.36 14.71 23.61
C PRO A 205 1.98 15.94 24.29
N SER A 206 3.28 16.15 24.08
CA SER A 206 3.99 17.33 24.58
C SER A 206 4.78 17.99 23.46
N VAL A 207 4.87 19.31 23.51
CA VAL A 207 5.73 20.12 22.64
C VAL A 207 6.66 20.89 23.56
N GLN A 208 7.96 20.68 23.40
CA GLN A 208 8.97 21.45 24.11
C GLN A 208 9.62 22.43 23.13
N PHE A 209 9.57 23.72 23.47
CA PHE A 209 10.29 24.77 22.75
C PHE A 209 11.07 25.59 23.77
N GLY A 210 12.33 25.86 23.46
CA GLY A 210 13.17 26.76 24.25
C GLY A 210 12.93 28.20 23.80
N LEU A 211 12.41 29.04 24.68
CA LEU A 211 12.43 30.49 24.50
C LEU A 211 13.57 31.06 25.35
N ILE A 212 14.42 31.83 24.71
CA ILE A 212 15.47 32.63 25.37
C ILE A 212 14.75 33.58 26.37
N PRO A 213 15.29 33.86 27.58
CA PRO A 213 14.50 34.12 28.80
C PRO A 213 13.65 35.41 28.90
N TYR A 214 13.34 36.10 27.80
CA TYR A 214 12.77 37.44 27.84
C TYR A 214 11.28 37.56 27.45
N GLY A 215 10.51 36.47 27.39
CA GLY A 215 9.08 36.55 27.07
C GLY A 215 8.24 35.44 27.69
N GLY A 216 7.23 35.81 28.48
CA GLY A 216 6.24 34.88 29.02
C GLY A 216 5.39 34.25 27.92
N GLY A 217 5.20 32.93 27.97
CA GLY A 217 4.32 32.19 27.07
C GLY A 217 2.99 31.83 27.73
N GLN A 218 1.90 31.89 26.97
CA GLN A 218 0.57 31.37 27.36
C GLN A 218 0.26 30.11 26.55
N TRP A 219 -0.39 29.13 27.18
CA TRP A 219 -0.80 27.86 26.57
C TRP A 219 -2.31 27.84 26.36
N PHE A 220 -2.76 27.24 25.26
CA PHE A 220 -4.17 27.10 24.90
C PHE A 220 -4.49 25.63 24.59
N ASP A 221 -5.71 25.19 24.86
CA ASP A 221 -6.21 23.88 24.43
C ASP A 221 -6.50 23.85 22.92
N GLY A 222 -6.89 22.67 22.40
CA GLY A 222 -7.19 22.46 20.98
C GLY A 222 -8.37 23.28 20.45
N GLU A 223 -9.15 23.93 21.32
CA GLU A 223 -10.28 24.81 20.99
C GLU A 223 -9.95 26.30 21.24
N GLY A 224 -8.73 26.62 21.68
CA GLY A 224 -8.30 27.98 22.00
C GLY A 224 -8.68 28.47 23.40
N GLY A 225 -9.17 27.57 24.26
CA GLY A 225 -9.49 27.82 25.66
C GLY A 225 -8.27 27.74 26.58
N LEU A 226 -8.38 28.34 27.77
CA LEU A 226 -7.35 28.32 28.82
C LEU A 226 -7.52 27.12 29.79
N ASN A 227 -8.16 26.03 29.36
CA ASN A 227 -8.63 24.97 30.25
C ASN A 227 -7.55 23.95 30.65
N PHE A 228 -6.31 24.12 30.19
CA PHE A 228 -5.20 23.34 30.72
C PHE A 228 -4.94 23.75 32.17
N LYS A 229 -5.16 22.84 33.12
CA LYS A 229 -4.50 22.95 34.43
C LYS A 229 -3.00 22.93 34.15
N THR A 230 -2.36 24.08 34.32
CA THR A 230 -0.91 24.22 34.20
C THR A 230 -0.24 23.14 35.04
N GLY A 231 0.38 22.16 34.38
CA GLY A 231 1.48 21.45 34.99
C GLY A 231 2.55 22.47 35.37
N TRP A 232 3.20 22.25 36.50
CA TRP A 232 4.27 23.11 36.96
C TRP A 232 5.36 23.22 35.89
N LEU A 233 5.79 24.46 35.59
CA LEU A 233 6.97 24.70 34.79
C LEU A 233 8.19 24.30 35.65
N GLU A 234 8.70 23.09 35.45
CA GLU A 234 9.97 22.69 36.04
C GLU A 234 11.11 23.16 35.14
N GLN A 235 11.62 24.36 35.43
CA GLN A 235 12.80 24.87 34.75
C GLN A 235 14.04 24.23 35.40
N ASN A 236 14.45 23.05 34.89
CA ASN A 236 15.72 22.46 35.30
C ASN A 236 16.85 23.37 34.80
N ARG A 237 17.40 24.17 35.72
CA ARG A 237 18.72 24.78 35.55
C ARG A 237 19.77 23.74 35.91
N GLU A 238 20.15 22.93 34.93
CA GLU A 238 21.43 22.23 35.03
C GLU A 238 22.54 23.13 34.45
N GLY A 239 23.55 23.41 35.28
CA GLY A 239 24.89 23.79 34.84
C GLY A 239 25.27 25.28 34.89
N THR A 240 25.73 25.74 36.05
CA THR A 240 26.95 26.57 36.17
C THR A 240 27.92 25.85 37.08
#